data_AF-A0A519H392-F1
#
_entry.id   AF-A0A519H392-F1
#
_cell.length_a   1.000
_cell.length_b   1.000
_cell.length_c   1.000
_cell.angle_alpha   90.00
_cell.angle_beta   90.00
_cell.angle_gamma   90.00
#
_symmetry.space_group_name_H-M   'P 1'
#
loop_
_entity.id
_entity.type
_entity.pdbx_description
1 polymer ?
#
loop_
_entity_poly.entity_id
_entity_poly.type
_entity_poly.pdbx_seq_one_letter_code
_entity_poly.pdbx_strand_id
1 'polypeptide(L)'
;DDLGEIDLHISGCINSCGHHHSGHIGILGVDKDGKEWYQVTLAGSDGSQLSGNPQAGKVVGPSFTAAEVPEVIEAVLTVYRDTRSSGETFIDTLRRVGHDPFKAAANGARFKVEAAA
;
A
#
# COMPACT_ATOMS: atom_id res chain seq x y z
N ASP A 1 16.88 6.08 -6.53
CA ASP A 1 17.06 7.29 -7.36
C ASP A 1 15.98 7.53 -8.42
N ASP A 2 15.03 6.61 -8.64
CA ASP A 2 13.98 6.79 -9.65
C ASP A 2 12.58 7.06 -9.06
N LEU A 3 12.24 6.56 -7.86
CA LEU A 3 10.88 6.63 -7.30
C LEU A 3 10.48 8.00 -6.73
N GLY A 4 11.43 8.83 -6.32
CA GLY A 4 11.15 10.05 -5.55
C GLY A 4 10.70 9.76 -4.12
N GLU A 5 10.09 10.74 -3.45
CA GLU A 5 9.61 10.59 -2.08
C GLU A 5 8.28 9.81 -2.02
N ILE A 6 8.23 8.83 -1.11
CA ILE A 6 7.05 8.00 -0.85
C ILE A 6 6.92 7.86 0.66
N ASP A 7 5.75 8.23 1.18
CA ASP A 7 5.44 8.05 2.59
C ASP A 7 4.89 6.63 2.85
N LEU A 8 5.66 5.81 3.56
CA LEU A 8 5.31 4.44 3.90
C LEU A 8 5.24 4.28 5.42
N HIS A 9 4.06 3.90 5.89
CA HIS A 9 3.76 3.77 7.31
C HIS A 9 3.40 2.32 7.63
N ILE A 10 4.00 1.78 8.70
CA ILE A 10 3.73 0.42 9.18
C ILE A 10 3.36 0.42 10.65
N SER A 11 2.38 -0.40 11.01
CA SER A 11 2.01 -0.66 12.41
C SER A 11 1.84 -2.16 12.61
N GLY A 12 2.41 -2.69 13.69
CA GLY A 12 2.27 -4.12 14.03
C GLY A 12 0.89 -4.51 14.54
N CYS A 13 0.04 -3.55 14.93
CA CYS A 13 -1.32 -3.80 15.40
C CYS A 13 -2.24 -2.59 15.12
N ILE A 14 -3.53 -2.76 15.43
CA ILE A 14 -4.59 -1.77 15.17
C ILE A 14 -4.41 -0.43 15.90
N ASN A 15 -3.56 -0.38 16.93
CA ASN A 15 -3.30 0.85 17.69
C ASN A 15 -2.63 1.96 16.86
N SER A 16 -2.16 1.66 15.64
CA SER A 16 -1.70 2.65 14.67
C SER A 16 -0.56 3.56 15.16
N CYS A 17 0.36 3.03 15.98
CA CYS A 17 1.50 3.81 16.50
C CYS A 17 2.41 4.36 15.38
N GLY A 18 2.42 3.73 14.21
CA GLY A 18 3.11 4.22 13.02
C GLY A 18 2.20 4.96 12.05
N HIS A 19 0.97 5.31 12.44
CA HIS A 19 0.00 6.05 11.62
C HIS A 19 -0.26 5.44 10.23
N HIS A 20 -0.41 4.11 10.14
CA HIS A 20 -0.56 3.40 8.87
C HIS A 20 -1.73 3.90 8.00
N HIS A 21 -2.77 4.50 8.60
CA HIS A 21 -3.87 5.09 7.83
C HIS A 21 -3.50 6.36 7.05
N SER A 22 -2.46 7.09 7.45
CA SER A 22 -2.07 8.36 6.83
C SER A 22 -0.91 8.26 5.85
N GLY A 23 -0.21 7.12 5.78
CA GLY A 23 0.86 6.92 4.80
C GLY A 23 0.31 6.76 3.38
N HIS A 24 1.07 7.17 2.37
CA HIS A 24 0.73 6.89 0.97
C HIS A 24 0.53 5.39 0.76
N ILE A 25 1.40 4.59 1.40
CA ILE A 25 1.28 3.15 1.56
C ILE A 25 1.22 2.85 3.05
N GLY A 26 0.10 2.29 3.50
CA GLY A 26 -0.11 1.88 4.88
C GLY A 26 -0.08 0.37 5.03
N ILE A 27 0.58 -0.14 6.07
CA ILE A 27 0.66 -1.56 6.39
C ILE A 27 0.21 -1.76 7.84
N LEU A 28 -0.85 -2.55 8.03
CA LEU A 28 -1.40 -2.91 9.33
C LEU A 28 -1.25 -4.41 9.57
N GLY A 29 -0.49 -4.79 10.60
CA GLY A 29 -0.50 -6.13 11.15
C GLY A 29 -1.85 -6.46 11.80
N VAL A 30 -2.42 -7.60 11.42
CA VAL A 30 -3.65 -8.17 11.95
C VAL A 30 -3.42 -9.63 12.32
N ASP A 31 -3.82 -10.02 13.53
CA ASP A 31 -3.93 -11.43 13.90
C ASP A 31 -5.26 -11.99 13.42
N LYS A 32 -5.23 -13.13 12.74
CA LYS A 32 -6.41 -13.90 12.40
C LYS A 32 -6.16 -15.37 12.70
N ASP A 33 -6.87 -15.89 13.70
CA ASP A 33 -6.78 -17.28 14.15
C ASP A 33 -5.35 -17.68 14.58
N GLY A 34 -4.63 -16.76 15.24
CA GLY A 34 -3.25 -16.98 15.68
C GLY A 34 -2.22 -16.93 14.56
N LYS A 35 -2.61 -16.45 13.37
CA LYS A 35 -1.72 -16.24 12.22
C LYS A 35 -1.58 -14.75 11.94
N GLU A 36 -0.36 -14.34 11.64
CA GLU A 36 -0.04 -12.97 11.27
C GLU A 36 -0.41 -12.70 9.80
N TRP A 37 -1.19 -11.65 9.60
CA TRP A 37 -1.62 -11.14 8.30
C TRP A 37 -1.38 -9.64 8.24
N TYR A 38 -1.34 -9.09 7.03
CA TYR A 38 -1.03 -7.69 6.80
C TYR A 38 -2.06 -7.07 5.86
N GLN A 39 -2.81 -6.09 6.36
CA GLN A 39 -3.70 -5.29 5.54
C GLN A 39 -2.92 -4.12 4.93
N VAL A 40 -3.06 -3.94 3.62
CA VAL A 40 -2.45 -2.83 2.89
C VAL A 40 -3.50 -1.78 2.54
N THR A 41 -3.21 -0.51 2.86
CA THR A 41 -3.98 0.66 2.45
C THR A 41 -3.16 1.53 1.51
N LEU A 42 -3.82 2.20 0.57
CA LEU A 42 -3.20 3.14 -0.36
C LEU A 42 -3.86 4.50 -0.30
N ALA A 43 -3.13 5.53 -0.72
CA ALA A 43 -3.60 6.91 -0.84
C ALA A 43 -3.90 7.63 0.49
N GLY A 44 -3.33 7.18 1.61
CA GLY A 44 -3.35 7.97 2.83
C GLY A 44 -2.59 9.29 2.65
N SER A 45 -2.94 10.27 3.47
CA SER A 45 -2.21 11.53 3.58
C SER A 45 -2.26 12.05 5.00
N ASP A 46 -1.10 12.45 5.52
CA ASP A 46 -0.90 13.05 6.83
C ASP A 46 -1.14 14.57 6.87
N GLY A 47 -1.45 15.19 5.73
CA GLY A 47 -1.62 16.65 5.65
C GLY A 47 -0.32 17.43 5.40
N SER A 48 0.82 16.75 5.26
CA SER A 48 2.10 17.39 4.93
C SER A 48 2.11 17.95 3.51
N GLN A 49 3.13 18.75 3.19
CA GLN A 49 3.31 19.29 1.84
C GLN A 49 3.48 18.19 0.79
N LEU A 50 4.17 17.09 1.14
CA LEU A 50 4.36 15.94 0.26
C LEU A 50 3.03 15.22 0.01
N SER A 51 2.26 14.99 1.07
CA SER A 51 1.05 14.16 1.01
C SER A 51 -0.19 14.91 0.54
N GLY A 52 -0.24 16.24 0.70
CA GLY A 52 -1.40 17.08 0.36
C GLY A 52 -2.54 16.96 1.38
N ASN A 53 -3.79 17.19 0.97
CA ASN A 53 -4.93 17.21 1.90
C ASN A 53 -5.02 15.92 2.74
N PRO A 54 -5.27 16.01 4.07
CA PRO A 54 -5.31 14.85 4.94
C PRO A 54 -6.47 13.94 4.60
N GLN A 55 -6.21 12.64 4.50
CA GLN A 55 -7.22 11.61 4.25
C GLN A 55 -6.72 10.24 4.70
N ALA A 56 -7.65 9.38 5.09
CA ALA A 56 -7.32 7.98 5.37
C ALA A 56 -7.11 7.19 4.07
N GLY A 57 -6.10 6.33 4.06
CA GLY A 57 -5.85 5.38 2.98
C GLY A 57 -6.98 4.36 2.85
N LYS A 58 -7.19 3.86 1.64
CA LYS A 58 -8.22 2.87 1.31
C LYS A 58 -7.63 1.49 1.22
N VAL A 59 -8.31 0.52 1.83
CA VAL A 59 -7.90 -0.90 1.81
C VAL A 59 -7.86 -1.41 0.36
N VAL A 60 -6.78 -2.11 0.05
CA VAL A 60 -6.53 -2.72 -1.26
C VAL A 60 -7.42 -3.94 -1.51
N GLY A 61 -7.64 -4.75 -0.48
CA GLY A 61 -8.36 -6.01 -0.56
C GLY A 61 -8.17 -6.84 0.72
N PRO A 62 -8.34 -8.18 0.66
CA PRO A 62 -8.04 -9.07 1.77
C PRO A 62 -6.58 -8.93 2.22
N SER A 63 -6.30 -9.28 3.48
CA SER A 63 -4.92 -9.24 3.99
C SER A 63 -3.99 -10.19 3.23
N PHE A 64 -2.70 -9.89 3.30
CA PHE A 64 -1.60 -10.63 2.71
C PHE A 64 -0.78 -11.33 3.82
N THR A 65 -0.06 -12.37 3.48
CA THR A 65 0.95 -12.98 4.35
C THR A 65 2.18 -12.07 4.45
N ALA A 66 3.01 -12.25 5.48
CA ALA A 66 4.26 -11.50 5.64
C ALA A 66 5.15 -11.57 4.38
N ALA A 67 5.20 -12.75 3.75
CA ALA A 67 6.04 -13.00 2.59
C ALA A 67 5.50 -12.34 1.30
N GLU A 68 4.20 -12.07 1.21
CA GLU A 68 3.59 -11.38 0.07
C GLU A 68 3.74 -9.86 0.14
N VAL A 69 3.93 -9.27 1.32
CA VAL A 69 3.99 -7.80 1.49
C VAL A 69 5.05 -7.14 0.60
N PRO A 70 6.30 -7.63 0.53
CA PRO A 70 7.30 -7.05 -0.39
C PRO A 70 6.87 -7.09 -1.87
N GLU A 71 6.27 -8.20 -2.31
CA GLU A 71 5.79 -8.37 -3.69
C GLU A 71 4.62 -7.43 -4.01
N VAL A 72 3.72 -7.22 -3.04
CA VAL A 72 2.63 -6.25 -3.14
C VAL A 72 3.16 -4.84 -3.31
N ILE A 73 4.19 -4.46 -2.52
CA ILE A 73 4.82 -3.13 -2.63
C ILE A 73 5.49 -2.98 -4.00
N GLU A 74 6.26 -3.97 -4.46
CA GLU A 74 6.91 -3.93 -5.78
C GLU A 74 5.89 -3.81 -6.92
N ALA A 75 4.78 -4.54 -6.84
CA ALA A 75 3.70 -4.46 -7.83
C ALA A 75 3.04 -3.06 -7.87
N VAL A 76 2.81 -2.46 -6.70
CA VAL A 76 2.28 -1.09 -6.57
C VAL A 76 3.26 -0.06 -7.14
N LEU A 77 4.55 -0.19 -6.82
CA LEU A 77 5.60 0.70 -7.33
C LEU A 77 5.83 0.53 -8.84
N THR A 78 5.62 -0.67 -9.37
CA THR A 78 5.65 -0.92 -10.82
C THR A 78 4.54 -0.15 -11.54
N VAL A 79 3.29 -0.23 -11.06
CA VAL A 79 2.19 0.56 -11.62
C VAL A 79 2.51 2.05 -11.56
N TYR A 80 3.07 2.55 -10.45
CA TYR A 80 3.52 3.93 -10.35
C TYR A 80 4.55 4.28 -11.44
N ARG A 81 5.63 3.48 -11.58
CA ARG A 81 6.67 3.72 -12.58
C ARG A 81 6.12 3.72 -14.01
N ASP A 82 5.21 2.82 -14.31
CA ASP A 82 4.66 2.63 -15.66
C ASP A 82 3.64 3.70 -16.05
N THR A 83 2.98 4.32 -15.06
CA THR A 83 1.85 5.23 -15.30
C THR A 83 2.10 6.69 -14.93
N ARG A 84 3.18 6.97 -14.20
CA ARG A 84 3.55 8.35 -13.80
C ARG A 84 3.92 9.22 -15.00
N SER A 85 3.58 10.49 -14.89
CA SER A 85 4.09 11.52 -15.78
C SER A 85 5.44 12.05 -15.28
N SER A 86 6.20 12.72 -16.14
CA SER A 86 7.49 13.30 -15.75
C SER A 86 7.34 14.27 -14.57
N GLY A 87 8.09 14.04 -13.50
CA GLY A 87 8.09 14.86 -12.29
C GLY A 87 6.92 14.61 -11.33
N GLU A 88 6.06 13.62 -11.61
CA GLU A 88 4.93 13.28 -10.75
C GLU A 88 5.38 12.43 -9.54
N THR A 89 4.85 12.74 -8.36
CA THR A 89 5.07 11.93 -7.15
C THR A 89 4.22 10.67 -7.16
N PHE A 90 4.50 9.73 -6.27
CA PHE A 90 3.67 8.52 -6.10
C PHE A 90 2.20 8.87 -5.80
N ILE A 91 1.98 9.77 -4.84
CA ILE A 91 0.62 10.08 -4.37
C ILE A 91 -0.18 10.82 -5.44
N ASP A 92 0.46 11.71 -6.20
CA ASP A 92 -0.18 12.42 -7.31
C ASP A 92 -0.55 11.45 -8.44
N THR A 93 0.36 10.54 -8.79
CA THR A 93 0.10 9.51 -9.81
C THR A 93 -1.09 8.66 -9.40
N LEU A 94 -1.11 8.17 -8.16
CA LEU A 94 -2.20 7.33 -7.68
C LEU A 94 -3.54 8.06 -7.68
N ARG A 95 -3.56 9.34 -7.29
CA ARG A 95 -4.78 10.17 -7.33
C ARG A 95 -5.27 10.40 -8.75
N ARG A 96 -4.38 10.68 -9.71
CA ARG A 96 -4.72 10.91 -11.12
C ARG A 96 -5.20 9.64 -11.82
N VAL A 97 -4.48 8.54 -11.65
CA VAL A 97 -4.76 7.24 -12.29
C VAL A 97 -5.94 6.53 -11.62
N GLY A 98 -6.17 6.78 -10.34
CA GLY A 98 -7.19 6.09 -9.54
C GLY A 98 -6.65 4.83 -8.88
N HIS A 99 -7.41 4.27 -7.93
CA HIS A 99 -6.95 3.16 -7.11
C HIS A 99 -6.93 1.81 -7.84
N ASP A 100 -7.80 1.63 -8.84
CA ASP A 100 -8.09 0.31 -9.38
C ASP A 100 -6.86 -0.38 -10.01
N PRO A 101 -6.01 0.30 -10.80
CA PRO A 101 -4.79 -0.32 -11.33
C PRO A 101 -3.83 -0.78 -10.24
N PHE A 102 -3.66 0.02 -9.18
CA PHE A 102 -2.81 -0.32 -8.04
C PHE A 102 -3.36 -1.48 -7.23
N LYS A 103 -4.69 -1.50 -7.02
CA LYS A 103 -5.35 -2.62 -6.33
C LYS A 103 -5.26 -3.91 -7.12
N ALA A 104 -5.42 -3.84 -8.44
CA ALA A 104 -5.30 -5.00 -9.32
C ALA A 104 -3.88 -5.57 -9.26
N ALA A 105 -2.86 -4.73 -9.36
CA ALA A 105 -1.46 -5.15 -9.27
C ALA A 105 -1.12 -5.77 -7.90
N ALA A 106 -1.51 -5.11 -6.81
CA ALA A 106 -1.31 -5.64 -5.45
C ALA A 106 -1.98 -7.00 -5.24
N ASN A 107 -3.23 -7.20 -5.69
CA ASN A 107 -3.89 -8.49 -5.57
C ASN A 107 -3.32 -9.55 -6.54
N GLY A 108 -2.73 -9.13 -7.67
CA GLY A 108 -2.03 -10.01 -8.61
C GLY A 108 -0.69 -10.53 -8.09
N ALA A 109 -0.10 -9.86 -7.09
CA ALA A 109 1.16 -10.25 -6.44
C ALA A 109 1.00 -11.37 -5.39
N ARG A 110 -0.23 -11.86 -5.18
CA ARG A 110 -0.46 -12.97 -4.25
C ARG A 110 0.29 -14.21 -4.69
N PHE A 111 0.88 -14.89 -3.73
CA PHE A 111 1.38 -16.23 -4.00
C PHE A 111 0.18 -17.12 -4.27
N LYS A 112 0.27 -17.93 -5.33
CA LYS A 112 -0.70 -19.00 -5.53
C LYS A 112 -0.59 -19.89 -4.30
N VAL A 113 -1.56 -19.78 -3.40
CA VAL A 113 -1.73 -20.75 -2.34
C VAL A 113 -1.98 -22.05 -3.09
N GLU A 114 -0.99 -22.95 -3.13
CA GLU A 114 -1.30 -24.36 -3.33
C GLU A 114 -2.32 -24.67 -2.26
N ALA A 115 -3.55 -24.95 -2.70
CA ALA A 115 -4.66 -25.24 -1.81
C ALA A 115 -4.15 -26.26 -0.81
N ALA A 116 -4.07 -25.85 0.46
CA ALA A 116 -3.72 -26.75 1.53
C ALA A 116 -4.70 -27.92 1.47
N ALA A 117 -4.20 -29.07 1.03
CA ALA A 117 -4.88 -30.35 1.05
C ALA A 117 -5.08 -30.81 2.51
#